data_AF-A0A836D471-F1
#
_entry.id   AF-A0A836D471-F1
#
_cell.length_a   1.000
_cell.length_b   1.000
_cell.length_c   1.000
_cell.angle_alpha   90.00
_cell.angle_beta   90.00
_cell.angle_gamma   90.00
#
_symmetry.space_group_name_H-M   'P 1'
#
loop_
_entity.id
_entity.type
_entity.pdbx_description
1 polymer ?
#
loop_
_entity_poly.entity_id
_entity_poly.type
_entity_poly.pdbx_seq_one_letter_code
_entity_poly.pdbx_strand_id
1 'polypeptide(L)'
;MCPRLLSRASCHRLGHEAGPLHTGKVELVKTLFGEAAMKYMIILFTHKEWLGDQSLSDFLKDADVNLRSLLQECGERCYAISNCRSTEEAEKEAQVQELVELIDKMVQNNQGAYFSDPIYKGTFENLRKLEEVLKRDADQLIIEIQKVEKECAQACEKIIQEKDNKIKSLNMEYEEKLRNIRKEAQDNIFSHVYGEIMKLLSRIFPLFKK
;
A
#
# COMPACT_ATOMS: atom_id res chain seq x y z
N MET A 1 17.36 29.23 37.87
CA MET A 1 16.74 30.40 38.52
C MET A 1 15.72 30.99 37.55
N CYS A 2 14.43 30.69 37.72
CA CYS A 2 13.37 31.40 37.02
C CYS A 2 13.08 32.70 37.78
N PRO A 3 13.18 33.90 37.17
CA PRO A 3 12.76 35.11 37.85
C PRO A 3 11.23 35.14 37.91
N ARG A 4 10.71 35.07 39.14
CA ARG A 4 9.37 35.55 39.48
C ARG A 4 9.28 37.01 39.09
N LEU A 5 8.46 37.33 38.10
CA LEU A 5 7.88 38.66 37.88
C LEU A 5 6.89 38.51 36.74
N LEU A 6 5.62 38.29 37.05
CA LEU A 6 4.51 38.89 36.32
C LEU A 6 3.32 38.92 37.28
N SER A 7 3.04 40.15 37.71
CA SER A 7 1.94 40.55 38.56
C SER A 7 0.59 40.16 37.94
N ARG A 8 -0.47 40.31 38.74
CA ARG A 8 -1.94 40.36 38.46
C ARG A 8 -2.46 40.57 37.01
N ALA A 9 -1.63 41.00 36.06
CA ALA A 9 -1.94 41.15 34.64
C ALA A 9 -2.03 39.82 33.85
N SER A 10 -1.52 38.68 34.35
CA SER A 10 -1.66 37.39 33.63
C SER A 10 -3.08 36.82 33.64
N CYS A 11 -3.93 37.22 34.61
CA CYS A 11 -5.34 36.82 34.62
C CYS A 11 -6.13 37.38 33.41
N HIS A 12 -5.66 38.47 32.80
CA HIS A 12 -6.35 39.10 31.68
C HIS A 12 -6.04 38.48 30.30
N ARG A 13 -5.06 37.59 30.18
CA ARG A 13 -4.58 37.15 28.85
C ARG A 13 -5.11 35.81 28.35
N LEU A 14 -5.64 34.98 29.23
CA LEU A 14 -6.21 33.67 28.83
C LEU A 14 -7.72 33.73 28.54
N GLY A 15 -8.42 34.76 29.02
CA GLY A 15 -9.88 34.89 28.87
C GLY A 15 -10.35 35.97 27.89
N HIS A 16 -9.47 36.83 27.37
CA HIS A 16 -9.87 38.01 26.59
C HIS A 16 -9.61 37.91 25.07
N GLU A 17 -9.03 36.79 24.63
CA GLU A 17 -8.72 36.52 23.21
C GLU A 17 -9.66 35.48 22.56
N ALA A 18 -10.84 35.24 23.12
CA ALA A 18 -11.96 34.75 22.33
C ALA A 18 -12.52 35.89 21.45
N GLY A 19 -11.66 36.52 20.65
CA GLY A 19 -12.06 37.55 19.70
C GLY A 19 -13.03 36.99 18.64
N PRO A 20 -13.69 37.85 17.86
CA PRO A 20 -14.73 37.47 16.87
C PRO A 20 -14.28 36.42 15.83
N LEU A 21 -12.97 36.17 15.71
CA LEU A 21 -12.40 35.16 14.84
C LEU A 21 -12.62 33.71 15.34
N HIS A 22 -12.76 33.49 16.65
CA HIS A 22 -12.97 32.15 17.22
C HIS A 22 -14.44 31.73 17.17
N THR A 23 -15.37 32.64 17.47
CA THR A 23 -16.82 32.40 17.34
C THR A 23 -17.21 32.14 15.88
N GLY A 24 -16.60 32.82 14.92
CA GLY A 24 -16.84 32.57 13.48
C GLY A 24 -16.48 31.16 13.01
N LYS A 25 -15.47 30.52 13.63
CA LYS A 25 -15.08 29.13 13.29
C LYS A 25 -16.06 28.11 13.84
N VAL A 26 -16.56 28.32 15.07
CA VAL A 26 -17.58 27.44 15.66
C VAL A 26 -18.87 27.53 14.85
N GLU A 27 -19.28 28.73 14.47
CA GLU A 27 -20.50 28.93 13.67
C GLU A 27 -20.40 28.26 12.29
N LEU A 28 -19.21 28.27 11.68
CA LEU A 28 -18.96 27.53 10.43
C LEU A 28 -19.11 26.02 10.63
N VAL A 29 -18.59 25.45 11.72
CA VAL A 29 -18.74 24.02 12.02
C VAL A 29 -20.22 23.66 12.19
N LYS A 30 -21.00 24.49 12.91
CA LYS A 30 -22.45 24.30 13.04
C LYS A 30 -23.17 24.40 11.71
N THR A 31 -22.78 25.34 10.86
CA THR A 31 -23.38 25.53 9.53
C THR A 31 -23.11 24.33 8.62
N LEU A 32 -21.89 23.76 8.68
CA LEU A 32 -21.48 22.66 7.82
C LEU A 32 -21.97 21.28 8.29
N PHE A 33 -21.98 21.05 9.60
CA PHE A 33 -22.20 19.73 10.21
C PHE A 33 -23.44 19.68 11.13
N GLY A 34 -24.18 20.78 11.21
CA GLY A 34 -25.34 20.94 12.09
C GLY A 34 -24.96 21.11 13.57
N GLU A 35 -25.95 21.50 14.37
CA GLU A 35 -25.79 21.62 15.83
C GLU A 35 -25.44 20.28 16.51
N ALA A 36 -25.79 19.15 15.88
CA ALA A 36 -25.45 17.82 16.37
C ALA A 36 -23.93 17.60 16.53
N ALA A 37 -23.10 18.31 15.75
CA ALA A 37 -21.64 18.25 15.87
C ALA A 37 -21.14 18.71 17.24
N MET A 38 -21.85 19.62 17.92
CA MET A 38 -21.48 20.13 19.25
C MET A 38 -21.47 19.02 20.32
N LYS A 39 -22.28 17.97 20.12
CA LYS A 39 -22.30 16.78 21.00
C LYS A 39 -20.99 15.98 20.98
N TYR A 40 -20.20 16.14 19.92
CA TYR A 40 -18.92 15.45 19.68
C TYR A 40 -17.71 16.39 19.80
N MET A 41 -17.91 17.62 20.28
CA MET A 41 -16.86 18.61 20.42
C MET A 41 -16.35 18.66 21.88
N ILE A 42 -15.03 18.84 22.02
CA ILE A 42 -14.32 19.09 23.27
C ILE A 42 -13.54 20.39 23.11
N ILE A 43 -13.64 21.30 24.08
CA ILE A 43 -12.88 22.55 24.08
C ILE A 43 -11.51 22.30 24.72
N LEU A 44 -10.44 22.47 23.94
CA LEU A 44 -9.08 22.30 24.41
C LEU A 44 -8.42 23.66 24.69
N PHE A 45 -8.00 23.86 25.93
CA PHE A 45 -7.18 25.00 26.35
C PHE A 45 -5.70 24.61 26.32
N THR A 46 -4.88 25.42 25.68
CA THR A 46 -3.43 25.26 25.70
C THR A 46 -2.81 26.10 26.82
N HIS A 47 -1.52 25.91 27.08
CA HIS A 47 -0.77 26.63 28.12
C HIS A 47 -1.28 26.36 29.54
N LYS A 48 -1.60 25.09 29.84
CA LYS A 48 -2.01 24.65 31.19
C LYS A 48 -1.01 25.11 32.27
N GLU A 49 0.28 25.19 31.94
CA GLU A 49 1.34 25.64 32.84
C GLU A 49 1.14 27.07 33.38
N TRP A 50 0.29 27.90 32.74
CA TRP A 50 -0.04 29.25 33.23
C TRP A 50 -1.15 29.27 34.27
N LEU A 51 -1.89 28.16 34.44
CA LEU A 51 -2.88 28.04 35.51
C LEU A 51 -2.22 27.93 36.89
N GLY A 52 -0.94 27.55 36.96
CA GLY A 52 -0.25 27.31 38.23
C GLY A 52 -1.00 26.26 39.06
N ASP A 53 -1.35 26.62 40.30
CA ASP A 53 -2.11 25.74 41.21
C ASP A 53 -3.64 25.86 41.02
N GLN A 54 -4.11 26.73 40.12
CA GLN A 54 -5.54 26.92 39.86
C GLN A 54 -6.10 25.80 38.97
N SER A 55 -7.29 25.29 39.29
CA SER A 55 -7.98 24.34 38.41
C SER A 55 -8.56 25.04 37.18
N LEU A 56 -8.68 24.32 36.06
CA LEU A 56 -9.36 24.85 34.86
C LEU A 56 -10.80 25.29 35.18
N SER A 57 -11.51 24.53 36.02
CA SER A 57 -12.88 24.87 36.44
C SER A 57 -12.93 26.22 37.17
N ASP A 58 -11.98 26.47 38.07
CA ASP A 58 -11.86 27.75 38.77
C ASP A 58 -11.51 28.89 37.83
N PHE A 59 -10.63 28.64 36.86
CA PHE A 59 -10.28 29.63 35.84
C PHE A 59 -11.49 30.02 34.99
N LEU A 60 -12.33 29.05 34.63
CA LEU A 60 -13.50 29.32 33.81
C LEU A 60 -14.62 30.05 34.54
N LYS A 61 -14.64 30.12 35.89
CA LYS A 61 -15.69 30.83 36.66
C LYS A 61 -15.94 32.25 36.16
N ASP A 62 -14.89 32.94 35.77
CA ASP A 62 -14.92 34.32 35.28
C ASP A 62 -14.95 34.43 33.74
N ALA A 63 -15.23 33.33 33.03
CA ALA A 63 -15.33 33.32 31.57
C ALA A 63 -16.46 34.22 31.06
N ASP A 64 -16.23 34.84 29.90
CA ASP A 64 -17.23 35.67 29.25
C ASP A 64 -18.47 34.87 28.80
N VAL A 65 -19.55 35.58 28.48
CA VAL A 65 -20.84 34.99 28.10
C VAL A 65 -20.72 34.10 26.86
N ASN A 66 -19.85 34.44 25.90
CA ASN A 66 -19.70 33.67 24.66
C ASN A 66 -19.01 32.33 24.94
N LEU A 67 -17.92 32.36 25.71
CA LEU A 67 -17.20 31.14 26.11
C LEU A 67 -18.08 30.25 27.00
N ARG A 68 -18.89 30.85 27.89
CA ARG A 68 -19.86 30.09 28.69
C ARG A 68 -20.95 29.43 27.85
N SER A 69 -21.51 30.14 26.87
CA SER A 69 -22.47 29.55 25.93
C SER A 69 -21.84 28.37 25.16
N LEU A 70 -20.60 28.54 24.69
CA LEU A 70 -19.89 27.49 23.96
C LEU A 70 -19.62 26.25 24.82
N LEU A 71 -19.21 26.43 26.08
CA LEU A 71 -19.02 25.32 27.03
C LEU A 71 -20.31 24.54 27.24
N GLN A 72 -21.45 25.23 27.37
CA GLN A 72 -22.76 24.59 27.53
C GLN A 72 -23.17 23.79 26.30
N GLU A 73 -22.99 24.33 25.10
CA GLU A 73 -23.27 23.61 23.85
C GLU A 73 -22.38 22.36 23.70
N CYS A 74 -21.13 22.46 24.16
CA CYS A 74 -20.20 21.35 24.27
C CYS A 74 -20.43 20.49 25.53
N GLY A 75 -21.55 20.61 26.24
CA GLY A 75 -21.89 19.80 27.41
C GLY A 75 -20.85 19.82 28.52
N GLU A 76 -20.25 20.99 28.77
CA GLU A 76 -19.16 21.25 29.74
C GLU A 76 -17.88 20.44 29.47
N ARG A 77 -17.73 19.85 28.27
CA ARG A 77 -16.53 19.11 27.87
C ARG A 77 -15.40 20.08 27.55
N CYS A 78 -14.49 20.23 28.49
CA CYS A 78 -13.26 20.97 28.30
C CYS A 78 -12.06 20.28 28.92
N TYR A 79 -10.88 20.55 28.39
CA TYR A 79 -9.61 20.02 28.88
C TYR A 79 -8.49 21.05 28.71
N ALA A 80 -7.51 21.05 29.61
CA ALA A 80 -6.33 21.91 29.50
C ALA A 80 -5.07 21.05 29.34
N ILE A 81 -4.24 21.39 28.35
CA ILE A 81 -3.00 20.68 28.01
C ILE A 81 -1.79 21.61 28.08
N SER A 82 -0.65 21.08 28.56
CA SER A 82 0.65 21.76 28.48
C SER A 82 1.43 21.17 27.30
N ASN A 83 1.70 22.00 26.29
CA ASN A 83 2.59 21.64 25.19
C ASN A 83 4.03 22.13 25.43
N CYS A 84 4.36 22.50 26.67
CA CYS A 84 5.66 23.07 27.00
C CYS A 84 6.77 22.01 26.86
N ARG A 85 7.91 22.40 26.25
CA ARG A 85 9.06 21.49 26.06
C ARG A 85 9.68 21.03 27.39
N SER A 86 9.47 21.77 28.47
CA SER A 86 9.95 21.42 29.80
C SER A 86 9.00 20.50 30.59
N THR A 87 7.82 20.18 30.05
CA THR A 87 6.90 19.20 30.66
C THR A 87 7.54 17.82 30.61
N GLU A 88 7.53 17.12 31.75
CA GLU A 88 8.10 15.77 31.86
C GLU A 88 7.32 14.77 30.99
N GLU A 89 8.01 13.76 30.47
CA GLU A 89 7.38 12.81 29.55
C GLU A 89 6.22 12.03 30.21
N ALA A 90 6.39 11.63 31.47
CA ALA A 90 5.33 10.99 32.24
C ALA A 90 4.10 11.90 32.41
N GLU A 91 4.30 13.21 32.53
CA GLU A 91 3.22 14.19 32.62
C GLU A 91 2.49 14.33 31.28
N LYS A 92 3.22 14.31 30.15
CA LYS A 92 2.59 14.34 28.82
C LYS A 92 1.73 13.09 28.57
N GLU A 93 2.26 11.92 28.89
CA GLU A 93 1.51 10.66 28.75
C GLU A 93 0.26 10.66 29.62
N ALA A 94 0.35 11.15 30.87
CA ALA A 94 -0.82 11.32 31.73
C ALA A 94 -1.86 12.28 31.11
N GLN A 95 -1.42 13.40 30.53
CA GLN A 95 -2.32 14.35 29.88
C GLN A 95 -3.02 13.76 28.65
N VAL A 96 -2.31 12.95 27.86
CA VAL A 96 -2.89 12.23 26.72
C VAL A 96 -3.91 11.20 27.21
N GLN A 97 -3.57 10.43 28.24
CA GLN A 97 -4.47 9.42 28.81
C GLN A 97 -5.77 10.06 29.33
N GLU A 98 -5.68 11.17 30.07
CA GLU A 98 -6.86 11.91 30.54
C GLU A 98 -7.74 12.43 29.38
N LEU A 99 -7.12 12.90 28.30
CA LEU A 99 -7.85 13.36 27.11
C LEU A 99 -8.55 12.20 26.39
N VAL A 100 -7.89 11.04 26.25
CA VAL A 100 -8.49 9.84 25.66
C VAL A 100 -9.68 9.38 26.50
N GLU A 101 -9.58 9.37 27.83
CA GLU A 101 -10.70 9.04 28.70
C GLU A 101 -11.88 10.01 28.57
N LEU A 102 -11.61 11.30 28.34
CA LEU A 102 -12.65 12.29 28.06
C LEU A 102 -13.34 12.03 26.71
N ILE A 103 -12.57 11.66 25.68
CA ILE A 103 -13.10 11.26 24.37
C ILE A 103 -13.97 10.00 24.51
N ASP A 104 -13.50 8.99 25.24
CA ASP A 104 -14.25 7.75 25.44
C ASP A 104 -15.58 8.00 26.15
N LYS A 105 -15.57 8.82 27.22
CA LYS A 105 -16.80 9.25 27.91
C LYS A 105 -17.75 9.99 26.96
N MET A 106 -17.22 10.87 26.12
CA MET A 106 -18.01 11.57 25.11
C MET A 106 -18.64 10.59 24.11
N VAL A 107 -17.90 9.62 23.61
CA VAL A 107 -18.40 8.61 22.67
C VAL A 107 -19.47 7.73 23.33
N GLN A 108 -19.25 7.28 24.57
CA GLN A 108 -20.22 6.50 25.34
C GLN A 108 -21.53 7.27 25.56
N ASN A 109 -21.44 8.56 25.92
CA ASN A 109 -22.61 9.44 26.06
C ASN A 109 -23.35 9.67 24.73
N ASN A 110 -22.65 9.50 23.60
CA ASN A 110 -23.20 9.53 22.25
C ASN A 110 -23.51 8.12 21.70
N GLN A 111 -23.94 7.20 22.57
CA GLN A 111 -24.39 5.85 22.21
C GLN A 111 -23.30 4.96 21.58
N GLY A 112 -22.03 5.27 21.83
CA GLY A 112 -20.89 4.51 21.30
C GLY A 112 -20.63 4.74 19.80
N ALA A 113 -21.29 5.71 19.18
CA ALA A 113 -21.14 6.01 17.76
C ALA A 113 -20.21 7.21 17.53
N TYR A 114 -19.53 7.24 16.38
CA TYR A 114 -18.83 8.43 15.89
C TYR A 114 -19.83 9.44 15.28
N PHE A 115 -19.41 10.71 15.17
CA PHE A 115 -20.20 11.72 14.48
C PHE A 115 -20.41 11.34 13.00
N SER A 116 -21.66 11.27 12.55
CA SER A 116 -22.01 10.84 11.20
C SER A 116 -23.07 11.74 10.57
N ASP A 117 -22.63 12.71 9.77
CA ASP A 117 -23.46 13.57 8.92
C ASP A 117 -23.72 12.91 7.54
N PRO A 118 -24.86 13.20 6.86
CA PRO A 118 -25.05 12.88 5.43
C PRO A 118 -23.84 13.08 4.52
N ILE A 119 -23.06 14.16 4.69
CA ILE A 119 -21.83 14.44 3.91
C ILE A 119 -20.77 13.37 4.17
N TYR A 120 -20.56 13.02 5.44
CA TYR A 120 -19.63 11.95 5.83
C TYR A 120 -20.09 10.60 5.30
N LYS A 121 -21.39 10.28 5.39
CA LYS A 121 -21.97 9.04 4.87
C LYS A 121 -21.79 8.93 3.36
N GLY A 122 -22.14 9.97 2.61
CA GLY A 122 -22.00 9.99 1.15
C GLY A 122 -20.55 9.81 0.70
N THR A 123 -19.62 10.47 1.38
CA THR A 123 -18.18 10.34 1.10
C THR A 123 -17.69 8.91 1.35
N PHE A 124 -18.03 8.32 2.49
CA PHE A 124 -17.61 6.97 2.84
C PHE A 124 -18.20 5.92 1.89
N GLU A 125 -19.47 6.07 1.51
CA GLU A 125 -20.13 5.20 0.53
C GLU A 125 -19.47 5.29 -0.85
N ASN A 126 -19.11 6.49 -1.30
CA ASN A 126 -18.40 6.68 -2.56
C ASN A 126 -17.00 6.07 -2.53
N LEU A 127 -16.27 6.23 -1.42
CA LEU A 127 -14.96 5.60 -1.22
C LEU A 127 -15.07 4.07 -1.28
N ARG A 128 -16.07 3.49 -0.60
CA ARG A 128 -16.32 2.05 -0.63
C ARG A 128 -16.65 1.55 -2.04
N LYS A 129 -17.51 2.25 -2.77
CA LYS A 129 -17.82 1.91 -4.18
C LYS A 129 -16.59 1.99 -5.07
N LEU A 130 -15.76 3.02 -4.90
CA LEU A 130 -14.51 3.17 -5.64
C LEU A 130 -13.56 2.01 -5.36
N GLU A 131 -13.43 1.61 -4.09
CA GLU A 131 -12.62 0.46 -3.68
C GLU A 131 -13.10 -0.85 -4.32
N GLU A 132 -14.42 -1.09 -4.34
CA GLU A 132 -15.01 -2.26 -5.00
C GLU A 132 -14.74 -2.29 -6.51
N VAL A 133 -14.83 -1.14 -7.18
CA VAL A 133 -14.51 -1.02 -8.62
C VAL A 133 -13.04 -1.33 -8.86
N LEU A 134 -12.14 -0.72 -8.10
CA LEU A 134 -10.70 -0.94 -8.23
C LEU A 134 -10.30 -2.40 -8.01
N LYS A 135 -10.95 -3.08 -7.05
CA LYS A 135 -10.75 -4.53 -6.81
C LYS A 135 -11.18 -5.36 -8.02
N ARG A 136 -12.37 -5.09 -8.58
CA ARG A 136 -12.85 -5.80 -9.77
C ARG A 136 -11.94 -5.59 -10.98
N ASP A 137 -11.49 -4.35 -11.20
CA ASP A 137 -10.59 -4.03 -12.30
C ASP A 137 -9.24 -4.73 -12.14
N ALA A 138 -8.71 -4.81 -10.91
CA ALA A 138 -7.48 -5.54 -10.61
C ALA A 138 -7.64 -7.06 -10.86
N ASP A 139 -8.73 -7.67 -10.39
CA ASP A 139 -9.01 -9.09 -10.61
C ASP A 139 -9.18 -9.40 -12.11
N GLN A 140 -9.86 -8.52 -12.84
CA GLN A 140 -10.05 -8.64 -14.29
C GLN A 140 -8.71 -8.57 -15.04
N LEU A 141 -7.83 -7.62 -14.66
CA LEU A 141 -6.49 -7.52 -15.24
C LEU A 141 -5.66 -8.77 -15.00
N ILE A 142 -5.74 -9.38 -13.81
CA ILE A 142 -5.04 -10.63 -13.50
C ILE A 142 -5.52 -11.75 -14.42
N ILE A 143 -6.83 -11.88 -14.64
CA ILE A 143 -7.41 -12.87 -15.55
C ILE A 143 -6.93 -12.65 -16.99
N GLU A 144 -6.89 -11.40 -17.45
CA GLU A 144 -6.43 -11.06 -18.79
C GLU A 144 -4.94 -11.34 -18.99
N ILE A 145 -4.10 -11.01 -18.00
CA ILE A 145 -2.66 -11.34 -18.02
C ILE A 145 -2.47 -12.85 -18.12
N GLN A 146 -3.14 -13.63 -17.26
CA GLN A 146 -3.05 -15.10 -17.29
C GLN A 146 -3.50 -15.68 -18.63
N LYS A 147 -4.52 -15.11 -19.26
CA LYS A 147 -4.99 -15.53 -20.58
C LYS A 147 -3.93 -15.28 -21.64
N VAL A 148 -3.34 -14.09 -21.66
CA VAL A 148 -2.27 -13.72 -22.61
C VAL A 148 -1.03 -14.60 -22.40
N GLU A 149 -0.63 -14.84 -21.15
CA GLU A 149 0.49 -15.72 -20.81
C GLU A 149 0.26 -17.14 -21.33
N LYS A 150 -0.95 -17.69 -21.14
CA LYS A 150 -1.33 -19.01 -21.64
C LYS A 150 -1.31 -19.09 -23.16
N GLU A 151 -1.87 -18.08 -23.84
CA GLU A 151 -1.86 -18.02 -25.31
C GLU A 151 -0.43 -17.94 -25.86
N CYS A 152 0.43 -17.14 -25.22
CA CYS A 152 1.85 -17.03 -25.58
C CYS A 152 2.61 -18.34 -25.37
N ALA A 153 2.41 -19.02 -24.23
CA ALA A 153 3.03 -20.30 -23.94
C ALA A 153 2.64 -21.37 -24.97
N GLN A 154 1.36 -21.44 -25.33
CA GLN A 154 0.85 -22.37 -26.34
C GLN A 154 1.39 -22.08 -27.74
N ALA A 155 1.52 -20.81 -28.12
CA ALA A 155 2.10 -20.42 -29.41
C ALA A 155 3.59 -20.80 -29.48
N CYS A 156 4.35 -20.55 -28.41
CA CYS A 156 5.76 -20.94 -28.31
C CYS A 156 5.94 -22.46 -28.40
N GLU A 157 5.11 -23.25 -27.72
CA GLU A 157 5.20 -24.71 -27.75
C GLU A 157 5.03 -25.28 -29.17
N LYS A 158 4.09 -24.75 -29.95
CA LYS A 158 3.90 -25.14 -31.36
C LYS A 158 5.14 -24.84 -32.21
N ILE A 159 5.71 -23.64 -32.05
CA ILE A 159 6.93 -23.24 -32.79
C ILE A 159 8.10 -24.15 -32.43
N ILE A 160 8.27 -24.48 -31.14
CA ILE A 160 9.33 -25.36 -30.66
C ILE A 160 9.17 -26.76 -31.28
N GLN A 161 7.95 -27.34 -31.24
CA GLN A 161 7.68 -28.65 -31.84
C GLN A 161 7.97 -28.70 -33.34
N GLU A 162 7.59 -27.67 -34.10
CA GLU A 162 7.90 -27.58 -35.53
C GLU A 162 9.42 -27.52 -35.79
N LYS A 163 10.15 -26.75 -34.98
CA LYS A 163 11.61 -26.65 -35.08
C LYS A 163 12.28 -27.98 -34.77
N ASP A 164 11.87 -28.66 -33.70
CA ASP A 164 12.42 -29.95 -33.29
C ASP A 164 12.19 -31.03 -34.35
N ASN A 165 10.98 -31.07 -34.93
CA ASN A 165 10.67 -31.98 -36.04
C ASN A 165 11.56 -31.72 -37.25
N LYS A 166 11.82 -30.46 -37.57
CA LYS A 166 12.69 -30.09 -38.69
C LYS A 166 14.16 -30.43 -38.42
N ILE A 167 14.64 -30.20 -37.21
CA ILE A 167 15.98 -30.63 -36.76
C ILE A 167 16.12 -32.14 -36.87
N LYS A 168 15.13 -32.90 -36.38
CA LYS A 168 15.12 -34.37 -36.45
C LYS A 168 15.17 -34.86 -37.91
N SER A 169 14.39 -34.25 -38.80
CA SER A 169 14.40 -34.58 -40.23
C SER A 169 15.76 -34.30 -40.86
N LEU A 170 16.37 -33.13 -40.60
CA LEU A 170 17.68 -32.77 -41.13
C LEU A 170 18.78 -33.71 -40.63
N ASN A 171 18.73 -34.10 -39.35
CA ASN A 171 19.68 -35.04 -38.78
C ASN A 171 19.55 -36.43 -39.41
N MET A 172 18.32 -36.92 -39.66
CA MET A 172 18.11 -38.18 -40.36
C MET A 172 18.69 -38.14 -41.79
N GLU A 173 18.47 -37.06 -42.53
CA GLU A 173 19.02 -36.88 -43.88
C GLU A 173 20.55 -36.82 -43.87
N TYR A 174 21.15 -36.13 -42.90
CA TYR A 174 22.59 -36.06 -42.74
C TYR A 174 23.22 -37.42 -42.41
N GLU A 175 22.62 -38.18 -41.49
CA GLU A 175 23.04 -39.54 -41.14
C GLU A 175 22.92 -40.52 -42.31
N GLU A 176 21.89 -40.38 -43.14
CA GLU A 176 21.75 -41.16 -44.37
C GLU A 176 22.84 -40.82 -45.40
N LYS A 177 23.12 -39.52 -45.62
CA LYS A 177 24.22 -39.08 -46.48
C LYS A 177 25.57 -39.64 -46.01
N LEU A 178 25.85 -39.58 -44.70
CA LEU A 178 27.08 -40.14 -44.13
C LEU A 178 27.19 -41.65 -44.35
N ARG A 179 26.09 -42.40 -44.17
CA ARG A 179 26.06 -43.84 -44.44
C ARG A 179 26.33 -44.15 -45.91
N ASN A 180 25.73 -43.39 -46.83
CA ASN A 180 25.92 -43.58 -48.27
C ASN A 180 27.37 -43.33 -48.69
N ILE A 181 27.97 -42.22 -48.23
CA ILE A 181 29.37 -41.89 -48.49
C ILE A 181 30.31 -42.99 -47.98
N ARG A 182 30.07 -43.50 -46.77
CA ARG A 182 30.89 -44.58 -46.20
C ARG A 182 30.77 -45.88 -46.99
N LYS A 183 29.56 -46.24 -47.42
CA LYS A 183 29.31 -47.46 -48.20
C LYS A 183 29.97 -47.38 -49.57
N GLU A 184 29.82 -46.24 -50.27
CA GLU A 184 30.46 -46.00 -51.56
C GLU A 184 31.99 -46.09 -51.46
N ALA A 185 32.59 -45.51 -50.41
CA ALA A 185 34.03 -45.64 -50.15
C ALA A 185 34.46 -47.10 -49.95
N GLN A 186 33.69 -47.90 -49.20
CA GLN A 186 33.97 -49.32 -48.98
C GLN A 186 33.86 -50.14 -50.27
N ASP A 187 32.79 -49.93 -51.06
CA ASP A 187 32.55 -50.65 -52.32
C ASP A 187 33.66 -50.33 -53.33
N ASN A 188 34.10 -49.06 -53.40
CA ASN A 188 35.21 -48.63 -54.24
C ASN A 188 36.54 -49.28 -53.83
N ILE A 189 36.83 -49.39 -52.53
CA ILE A 189 38.03 -50.09 -52.03
C ILE A 189 37.95 -51.58 -52.40
N PHE A 190 36.81 -52.23 -52.20
CA PHE A 190 36.62 -53.65 -52.52
C PHE A 190 36.84 -53.91 -54.02
N SER A 191 36.29 -53.06 -54.89
CA SER A 191 36.48 -53.14 -56.33
C SER A 191 37.95 -53.03 -56.74
N HIS A 192 38.68 -52.09 -56.13
CA HIS A 192 40.12 -51.91 -56.38
C HIS A 192 40.93 -53.16 -55.97
N VAL A 193 40.72 -53.65 -54.74
CA VAL A 193 41.42 -54.85 -54.22
C VAL A 193 41.09 -56.09 -55.05
N TYR A 194 39.81 -56.30 -55.37
CA TYR A 194 39.37 -57.41 -56.22
C TYR A 194 40.04 -57.35 -57.60
N GLY A 195 40.12 -56.16 -58.20
CA GLY A 195 40.81 -55.94 -59.46
C GLY A 195 42.29 -56.34 -59.43
N GLU A 196 43.02 -55.97 -58.37
CA GLU A 196 44.43 -56.35 -58.19
C GLU A 196 44.59 -57.88 -58.02
N ILE A 197 43.71 -58.52 -57.24
CA ILE A 197 43.70 -59.99 -57.09
C ILE A 197 43.47 -60.69 -58.44
N MET A 198 42.48 -60.23 -59.21
CA MET A 198 42.17 -60.82 -60.52
C MET A 198 43.31 -60.65 -61.52
N LYS A 199 44.01 -59.50 -61.50
CA LYS A 199 45.23 -59.29 -62.30
C LYS A 199 46.34 -60.29 -61.94
N LEU A 200 46.56 -60.58 -60.66
CA LEU A 200 47.54 -61.59 -60.23
C LEU A 200 47.14 -62.99 -60.68
N LEU A 201 45.88 -63.38 -60.46
CA LEU A 201 45.38 -64.70 -60.85
C LEU A 201 45.45 -64.93 -62.36
N SER A 202 45.13 -63.94 -63.19
CA SER A 202 45.23 -64.08 -64.65
C SER A 202 46.66 -64.33 -65.15
N ARG A 203 47.68 -63.85 -64.44
CA ARG A 203 49.10 -64.14 -64.74
C ARG A 203 49.52 -65.54 -64.30
N ILE A 204 48.94 -66.05 -63.22
CA ILE A 204 49.31 -67.32 -62.59
C ILE A 204 48.51 -68.49 -63.20
N PHE A 205 47.25 -68.30 -63.57
CA PHE A 205 46.33 -69.32 -64.07
C PHE A 205 46.85 -70.14 -65.27
N PRO A 206 47.57 -69.55 -66.27
CA PRO A 206 48.18 -70.31 -67.35
C PRO A 206 49.25 -71.31 -66.88
N LEU A 207 49.86 -71.09 -65.71
CA LEU A 207 50.90 -71.97 -65.14
C LEU A 207 50.33 -73.26 -64.53
N PHE A 208 49.04 -73.27 -64.16
CA PHE A 208 48.35 -74.43 -63.57
C PHE A 208 47.60 -75.29 -64.61
N LYS A 209 47.66 -74.92 -65.90
CA LYS A 209 46.91 -75.57 -66.99
C LYS A 209 47.74 -76.63 -67.75
N LYS A 210 48.71 -77.27 -67.09
CA LYS A 210 49.63 -78.27 -67.65
C LYS A 210 49.55 -79.59 -66.90
#